data_AF-A0A1V9YS18-F1
#
_entry.id   AF-A0A1V9YS18-F1
#
_cell.length_a   1.000
_cell.length_b   1.000
_cell.length_c   1.000
_cell.angle_alpha   90.00
_cell.angle_beta   90.00
_cell.angle_gamma   90.00
#
_symmetry.space_group_name_H-M   'P 1'
#
loop_
_entity.id
_entity.type
_entity.pdbx_description
1 polymer ?
#
loop_
_entity_poly.entity_id
_entity_poly.type
_entity_poly.pdbx_seq_one_letter_code
_entity_poly.pdbx_strand_id
1 'polypeptide(L)'
;MLMNLEVKLEMGDATMQNIAYYVKSLKSPLIRRMPCILIQICGPYLSVNGIINWGDEKVYCEPLVPTLPLLLIGNKVIMGMLARVCASLKVALNQLADYYNTNTNKLSQSIFPYYKTAIIDQNEFTLTYTQRIERNVFGAMTSFGPVVVKFAKQYLKFMNFAPIQDLPQSCCIMKYFQVDGYLLSWKSCNLLQSLRPQSTHNQSFVHGDLREVNIMWDTDNSRVVLIDFDWPGIHNESTYPEFMNSNIQWPPGARTNQKLLMEHDVYWVNKLFEKF
;
A
#
# COMPACT_ATOMS: atom_id res chain seq x y z
N MET A 1 24.85 0.62 17.17
CA MET A 1 25.33 1.81 16.43
C MET A 1 24.99 1.58 14.96
N LEU A 2 24.06 2.35 14.39
CA LEU A 2 23.60 2.21 13.00
C LEU A 2 24.00 3.45 12.21
N MET A 3 25.31 3.63 12.11
CA MET A 3 25.94 4.54 11.17
C MET A 3 26.97 3.70 10.44
N ASN A 4 26.85 3.62 9.12
CA ASN A 4 27.87 2.99 8.29
C ASN A 4 28.57 4.06 7.47
N LEU A 5 29.87 4.20 7.71
CA LEU A 5 30.74 5.13 6.99
C LEU A 5 31.57 4.34 5.99
N GLU A 6 31.38 4.63 4.70
CA GLU A 6 32.22 4.07 3.63
C GLU A 6 33.15 5.16 3.11
N VAL A 7 34.46 4.89 3.12
CA VAL A 7 35.48 5.80 2.57
C VAL A 7 36.20 5.10 1.43
N LYS A 8 36.18 5.70 0.24
CA LYS A 8 36.82 5.15 -0.96
C LYS A 8 37.71 6.15 -1.68
N LEU A 9 38.84 5.63 -2.16
CA LEU A 9 39.82 6.34 -2.98
C LEU A 9 39.60 6.13 -4.50
N GLU A 10 38.89 5.07 -4.93
CA GLU A 10 38.80 4.65 -6.35
C GLU A 10 37.39 4.26 -6.83
N MET A 11 37.24 4.11 -8.17
CA MET A 11 36.02 3.83 -8.94
C MET A 11 35.32 2.52 -8.54
N GLY A 12 34.36 2.63 -7.63
CA GLY A 12 33.33 1.62 -7.41
C GLY A 12 32.12 2.29 -6.77
N ASP A 13 30.93 1.71 -6.92
CA ASP A 13 29.72 2.31 -6.36
C ASP A 13 29.73 2.22 -4.83
N ALA A 14 30.19 3.30 -4.18
CA ALA A 14 30.22 3.44 -2.74
C ALA A 14 28.81 3.32 -2.12
N THR A 15 27.77 3.68 -2.88
CA THR A 15 26.38 3.55 -2.45
C THR A 15 25.97 2.09 -2.39
N MET A 16 26.16 1.33 -3.47
CA MET A 16 25.81 -0.09 -3.48
C MET A 16 26.58 -0.89 -2.43
N GLN A 17 27.87 -0.59 -2.22
CA GLN A 17 28.65 -1.27 -1.20
C GLN A 17 28.17 -0.94 0.22
N ASN A 18 27.87 0.33 0.49
CA ASN A 18 27.36 0.75 1.81
C ASN A 18 25.96 0.14 2.08
N ILE A 19 25.10 0.05 1.05
CA ILE A 19 23.83 -0.70 1.11
C ILE A 19 24.07 -2.19 1.41
N ALA A 20 25.03 -2.82 0.73
CA ALA A 20 25.34 -4.24 0.94
C ALA A 20 25.81 -4.52 2.37
N TYR A 21 26.63 -3.63 2.95
CA TYR A 21 27.02 -3.73 4.36
C TYR A 21 25.83 -3.57 5.31
N TYR A 22 24.94 -2.61 5.05
CA TYR A 22 23.71 -2.48 5.81
C TYR A 22 22.91 -3.79 5.78
N VAL A 23 22.63 -4.33 4.60
CA VAL A 23 21.89 -5.60 4.43
C VAL A 23 22.58 -6.76 5.16
N LYS A 24 23.89 -6.91 5.00
CA LYS A 24 24.69 -7.96 5.66
C LYS A 24 24.67 -7.82 7.18
N SER A 25 24.53 -6.60 7.71
CA SER A 25 24.47 -6.35 9.15
C SER A 25 23.08 -6.63 9.75
N LEU A 26 22.04 -6.76 8.92
CA LEU A 26 20.70 -7.09 9.40
C LEU A 26 20.70 -8.54 9.91
N LYS A 27 20.26 -8.74 11.15
CA LYS A 27 20.10 -10.08 11.73
C LYS A 27 18.78 -10.69 11.25
N SER A 28 18.80 -11.97 10.88
CA SER A 28 17.60 -12.76 10.57
C SER A 28 16.98 -13.33 11.86
N PRO A 29 15.64 -13.33 12.01
CA PRO A 29 14.65 -12.79 11.08
C PRO A 29 14.62 -11.26 11.07
N LEU A 30 14.28 -10.66 9.92
CA LEU A 30 14.15 -9.22 9.71
C LEU A 30 12.89 -8.66 10.39
N ILE A 31 12.85 -8.71 11.72
CA ILE A 31 11.64 -8.41 12.49
C ILE A 31 11.27 -6.91 12.47
N ARG A 32 12.15 -6.02 11.97
CA ARG A 32 12.05 -4.57 12.25
C ARG A 32 12.49 -3.71 11.07
N ARG A 33 11.77 -2.62 10.81
CA ARG A 33 12.27 -1.50 10.00
C ARG A 33 13.37 -0.77 10.79
N MET A 34 14.61 -0.83 10.34
CA MET A 34 15.78 -0.26 10.99
C MET A 34 16.28 0.96 10.20
N PRO A 35 15.72 2.17 10.45
CA PRO A 35 16.23 3.38 9.83
C PRO A 35 17.71 3.59 10.18
N CYS A 36 18.53 3.86 9.18
CA CYS A 36 19.96 4.07 9.30
C CYS A 36 20.38 5.23 8.40
N ILE A 37 21.43 5.93 8.78
CA ILE A 37 22.07 6.95 7.94
C ILE A 37 23.34 6.35 7.37
N LEU A 38 23.43 6.32 6.04
CA LEU A 38 24.63 5.91 5.31
C LEU A 38 25.41 7.14 4.92
N ILE A 39 26.63 7.26 5.44
CA ILE A 39 27.55 8.36 5.10
C ILE A 39 28.62 7.76 4.18
N GLN A 40 28.87 8.42 3.05
CA GLN A 40 29.90 7.96 2.11
C GLN A 40 30.80 9.13 1.77
N ILE A 41 32.11 8.85 1.71
CA ILE A 41 33.12 9.75 1.20
C ILE A 41 33.79 9.04 0.03
N CYS A 42 33.51 9.49 -1.19
CA CYS A 42 34.08 8.94 -2.42
C CYS A 42 34.94 10.01 -3.09
N GLY A 43 36.27 9.84 -3.01
CA GLY A 43 37.21 10.88 -3.40
C GLY A 43 36.93 12.17 -2.61
N PRO A 44 36.74 13.33 -3.27
CA PRO A 44 36.46 14.58 -2.59
C PRO A 44 34.97 14.79 -2.29
N TYR A 45 34.09 13.80 -2.47
CA TYR A 45 32.65 13.99 -2.37
C TYR A 45 32.07 13.31 -1.13
N LEU A 46 31.21 14.03 -0.40
CA LEU A 46 30.39 13.53 0.69
C LEU A 46 28.96 13.33 0.20
N SER A 47 28.39 12.15 0.45
CA SER A 47 26.96 11.87 0.30
C SER A 47 26.38 11.34 1.60
N VAL A 48 25.10 11.65 1.83
CA VAL A 48 24.33 11.19 2.98
C VAL A 48 23.03 10.61 2.46
N ASN A 49 22.81 9.32 2.72
CA ASN A 49 21.60 8.61 2.36
C ASN A 49 20.87 8.13 3.62
N GLY A 50 19.54 8.10 3.55
CA GLY A 50 18.69 7.45 4.53
C GLY A 50 18.34 6.08 3.99
N ILE A 51 18.47 5.05 4.83
CA ILE A 51 18.14 3.68 4.44
C ILE A 51 17.21 3.05 5.47
N ILE A 52 16.26 2.26 4.99
CA ILE A 52 15.36 1.49 5.82
C ILE A 52 15.01 0.18 5.12
N ASN A 53 15.11 -0.94 5.84
CA ASN A 53 14.54 -2.19 5.36
C ASN A 53 13.02 -2.17 5.51
N TRP A 54 12.33 -2.70 4.52
CA TRP A 54 10.88 -2.75 4.43
C TRP A 54 10.43 -4.19 4.21
N GLY A 55 10.06 -4.84 5.32
CA GLY A 55 9.76 -6.27 5.32
C GLY A 55 11.02 -7.11 5.10
N ASP A 56 10.84 -8.31 4.56
CA ASP A 56 11.88 -9.34 4.49
C ASP A 56 12.78 -9.25 3.26
N GLU A 57 12.36 -8.57 2.18
CA GLU A 57 13.05 -8.62 0.89
C GLU A 57 13.40 -7.26 0.28
N LYS A 58 12.98 -6.15 0.89
CA LYS A 58 13.15 -4.81 0.30
C LYS A 58 13.91 -3.88 1.21
N VAL A 59 14.77 -3.08 0.60
CA VAL A 59 15.47 -1.97 1.26
C VAL A 59 15.24 -0.72 0.41
N TYR A 60 14.85 0.36 1.07
CA TYR A 60 14.71 1.68 0.45
C TYR A 60 15.87 2.53 0.91
N CYS A 61 16.66 3.02 -0.04
CA CYS A 61 17.78 3.93 0.20
C CYS A 61 17.58 5.17 -0.66
N GLU A 62 17.53 6.34 -0.04
CA GLU A 62 17.28 7.61 -0.70
C GLU A 62 18.32 8.65 -0.26
N PRO A 63 18.80 9.52 -1.17
CA PRO A 63 19.68 10.62 -0.79
C PRO A 63 18.94 11.63 0.08
N LEU A 64 19.50 11.96 1.25
CA LEU A 64 18.95 12.97 2.15
C LEU A 64 19.47 14.37 1.81
N VAL A 65 20.61 14.44 1.14
CA VAL A 65 21.27 15.68 0.72
C VAL A 65 21.89 15.49 -0.66
N PRO A 66 22.02 16.55 -1.47
CA PRO A 66 22.85 16.52 -2.66
C PRO A 66 24.28 16.14 -2.32
N THR A 67 24.99 15.47 -3.24
CA THR A 67 26.41 15.15 -3.06
C THR A 67 27.23 16.45 -2.95
N LEU A 68 28.02 16.58 -1.89
CA LEU A 68 28.76 17.79 -1.56
C LEU A 68 30.27 17.60 -1.79
N PRO A 69 30.95 18.51 -2.52
CA PRO A 69 32.40 18.48 -2.61
C PRO A 69 33.03 18.99 -1.30
N LEU A 70 34.04 18.27 -0.82
CA LEU A 70 34.88 18.58 0.33
C LEU A 70 36.13 19.38 -0.06
N LEU A 71 36.50 19.40 -1.35
CA LEU A 71 37.54 20.30 -1.89
C LEU A 71 36.98 21.73 -1.97
N LEU A 72 36.94 22.38 -0.81
CA LEU A 72 36.27 23.66 -0.59
C LEU A 72 37.23 24.84 -0.70
N ILE A 73 37.76 25.10 -1.90
CA ILE A 73 38.57 26.29 -2.14
C ILE A 73 37.64 27.48 -2.47
N GLY A 74 37.39 28.34 -1.48
CA GLY A 74 36.83 29.69 -1.65
C GLY A 74 35.30 29.82 -1.81
N ASN A 75 34.54 28.72 -1.91
CA ASN A 75 33.08 28.79 -2.10
C ASN A 75 32.32 28.82 -0.77
N LYS A 76 32.01 30.02 -0.26
CA LYS A 76 31.27 30.24 1.00
C LYS A 76 29.88 29.60 1.02
N VAL A 77 29.22 29.46 -0.13
CA VAL A 77 27.87 28.87 -0.21
C VAL A 77 27.93 27.37 0.08
N ILE A 78 28.83 26.65 -0.59
CA ILE A 78 29.01 25.21 -0.38
C ILE A 78 29.55 24.94 1.02
N MET A 79 30.46 25.77 1.54
CA MET A 79 30.91 25.68 2.94
C MET A 79 29.74 25.82 3.92
N GLY A 80 28.84 26.78 3.69
CA GLY A 80 27.63 26.96 4.49
C GLY A 80 26.67 25.76 4.39
N MET A 81 26.52 25.17 3.21
CA MET A 81 25.73 23.94 3.02
C MET A 81 26.35 22.77 3.78
N LEU A 82 27.66 22.54 3.66
CA LEU A 82 28.35 21.49 4.38
C LEU A 82 28.22 21.67 5.90
N ALA A 83 28.41 22.88 6.40
CA ALA A 83 28.25 23.17 7.83
C ALA A 83 26.82 22.86 8.32
N ARG A 84 25.79 23.23 7.54
CA ARG A 84 24.40 22.88 7.84
C ARG A 84 24.17 21.37 7.83
N VAL A 85 24.69 20.66 6.82
CA VAL A 85 24.57 19.19 6.73
C VAL A 85 25.25 18.53 7.94
N CYS A 86 26.46 18.94 8.32
CA CYS A 86 27.14 18.42 9.51
C CYS A 86 26.35 18.70 10.80
N ALA A 87 25.80 19.89 10.96
CA ALA A 87 24.97 20.24 12.12
C ALA A 87 23.67 19.40 12.17
N SER A 88 22.97 19.27 11.05
CA SER A 88 21.77 18.44 10.92
C SER A 88 22.07 16.96 11.15
N LEU A 89 23.18 16.44 10.61
CA LEU A 89 23.64 15.08 10.85
C LEU A 89 23.86 14.81 12.34
N LYS A 90 24.51 15.74 13.06
CA LYS A 90 24.71 15.61 14.51
C LYS A 90 23.39 15.49 15.26
N VAL A 91 22.41 16.34 14.92
CA VAL A 91 21.07 16.29 15.52
C VAL A 91 20.36 14.98 15.17
N ALA A 92 20.37 14.58 13.88
CA ALA A 92 19.71 13.38 13.39
C ALA A 92 20.31 12.10 14.01
N LEU A 93 21.62 12.03 14.17
CA LEU A 93 22.31 10.90 14.81
C LEU A 93 21.92 10.78 16.29
N ASN A 94 21.79 11.90 17.01
CA ASN A 94 21.30 11.89 18.40
C ASN A 94 19.84 11.40 18.46
N GLN A 95 18.96 11.93 17.61
CA GLN A 95 17.57 11.49 17.55
C GLN A 95 17.43 10.01 17.18
N LEU A 96 18.28 9.52 16.28
CA LEU A 96 18.31 8.12 15.87
C LEU A 96 18.82 7.23 17.01
N ALA A 97 19.84 7.67 17.75
CA ALA A 97 20.31 6.98 18.95
C ALA A 97 19.22 6.90 20.02
N ASP A 98 18.53 8.02 20.30
CA ASP A 98 17.41 8.07 21.24
C ASP A 98 16.27 7.15 20.80
N TYR A 99 15.93 7.13 19.50
CA TYR A 99 14.95 6.21 18.93
C TYR A 99 15.29 4.75 19.26
N TYR A 100 16.53 4.32 19.04
CA TYR A 100 16.95 2.95 19.31
C TYR A 100 17.04 2.62 20.80
N ASN A 101 17.38 3.60 21.64
CA ASN A 101 17.47 3.42 23.09
C ASN A 101 16.10 3.38 23.78
N THR A 102 15.10 4.08 23.23
CA THR A 102 13.78 4.22 23.88
C THR A 102 12.69 3.31 23.29
N ASN A 103 12.79 2.88 22.02
CA ASN A 103 11.74 2.13 21.34
C ASN A 103 12.00 0.62 21.24
N THR A 104 12.19 -0.06 22.37
CA THR A 104 12.27 -1.54 22.37
C THR A 104 10.93 -2.21 22.02
N ASN A 105 9.79 -1.53 22.26
CA ASN A 105 8.43 -2.09 22.13
C ASN A 105 7.46 -1.38 21.14
N LYS A 106 7.82 -0.25 20.50
CA LYS A 106 6.91 0.47 19.56
C LYS A 106 6.93 -0.03 18.11
N LEU A 107 7.64 -1.13 17.85
CA LEU A 107 7.88 -1.65 16.50
C LEU A 107 6.66 -2.35 15.86
N SER A 108 5.57 -2.56 16.61
CA SER A 108 4.30 -3.05 16.04
C SER A 108 3.70 -2.07 15.03
N GLN A 109 3.92 -0.76 15.19
CA GLN A 109 3.46 0.25 14.21
C GLN A 109 4.18 0.12 12.86
N SER A 110 5.28 -0.63 12.77
CA SER A 110 5.94 -0.89 11.48
C SER A 110 5.18 -1.91 10.61
N ILE A 111 4.23 -2.65 11.16
CA ILE A 111 3.40 -3.61 10.41
C ILE A 111 2.08 -2.94 9.99
N PHE A 112 1.70 -1.87 10.67
CA PHE A 112 0.43 -1.17 10.49
C PHE A 112 0.59 0.21 9.86
N PRO A 113 -0.46 0.74 9.22
CA PRO A 113 -0.46 2.10 8.70
C PRO A 113 -0.26 3.15 9.80
N TYR A 114 0.36 4.29 9.44
CA TYR A 114 0.49 5.43 10.35
C TYR A 114 -0.82 6.19 10.57
N TYR A 115 -1.73 6.15 9.60
CA TYR A 115 -3.05 6.77 9.68
C TYR A 115 -3.90 6.05 10.73
N LYS A 116 -4.18 6.70 11.85
CA LYS A 116 -4.97 6.16 12.97
C LYS A 116 -6.34 6.81 13.11
N THR A 117 -6.71 7.69 12.19
CA THR A 117 -8.04 8.28 12.16
C THR A 117 -8.61 8.18 10.77
N ALA A 118 -9.93 8.17 10.68
CA ALA A 118 -10.66 8.28 9.45
C ALA A 118 -11.99 8.96 9.68
N ILE A 119 -12.50 9.61 8.64
CA ILE A 119 -13.79 10.26 8.67
C ILE A 119 -14.79 9.29 8.04
N ILE A 120 -15.95 9.15 8.67
CA ILE A 120 -17.04 8.25 8.26
C ILE A 120 -18.32 9.06 8.43
N ASP A 121 -19.07 9.27 7.34
CA ASP A 121 -20.30 10.07 7.37
C ASP A 121 -20.11 11.43 8.08
N GLN A 122 -19.04 12.15 7.74
CA GLN A 122 -18.64 13.45 8.31
C GLN A 122 -18.19 13.44 9.78
N ASN A 123 -18.10 12.27 10.43
CA ASN A 123 -17.61 12.13 11.80
C ASN A 123 -16.22 11.49 11.82
N GLU A 124 -15.32 11.98 12.66
CA GLU A 124 -13.97 11.40 12.79
C GLU A 124 -13.95 10.23 13.80
N PHE A 125 -13.28 9.15 13.41
CA PHE A 125 -13.16 7.92 14.20
C PHE A 125 -11.69 7.51 14.31
N THR A 126 -11.35 6.97 15.48
CA THR A 126 -10.02 6.38 15.74
C THR A 126 -9.98 4.92 15.28
N LEU A 127 -8.92 4.58 14.56
CA LEU A 127 -8.59 3.25 14.07
C LEU A 127 -7.52 2.61 14.95
N THR A 128 -7.82 1.46 15.52
CA THR A 128 -6.84 0.62 16.22
C THR A 128 -6.60 -0.64 15.41
N TYR A 129 -5.50 -0.68 14.64
CA TYR A 129 -5.17 -1.85 13.81
C TYR A 129 -4.85 -3.07 14.67
N THR A 130 -5.45 -4.20 14.32
CA THR A 130 -5.31 -5.48 15.04
C THR A 130 -4.49 -6.49 14.26
N GLN A 131 -4.65 -6.53 12.94
CA GLN A 131 -4.00 -7.50 12.07
C GLN A 131 -3.81 -7.00 10.64
N ARG A 132 -2.80 -7.52 9.95
CA ARG A 132 -2.60 -7.33 8.52
C ARG A 132 -3.22 -8.54 7.81
N ILE A 133 -4.23 -8.31 6.99
CA ILE A 133 -4.93 -9.36 6.24
C ILE A 133 -4.17 -9.61 4.93
N GLU A 134 -3.86 -8.53 4.21
CA GLU A 134 -3.12 -8.56 2.94
C GLU A 134 -2.14 -7.38 2.85
N ARG A 135 -1.38 -7.28 1.75
CA ARG A 135 -0.33 -6.25 1.60
C ARG A 135 -0.81 -4.84 1.98
N ASN A 136 -2.00 -4.45 1.50
CA ASN A 136 -2.62 -3.13 1.71
C ASN A 136 -3.99 -3.23 2.41
N VAL A 137 -4.31 -4.37 3.03
CA VAL A 137 -5.60 -4.61 3.69
C VAL A 137 -5.36 -4.97 5.15
N PHE A 138 -6.03 -4.27 6.05
CA PHE A 138 -5.79 -4.37 7.49
C PHE A 138 -7.12 -4.53 8.23
N GLY A 139 -7.14 -5.34 9.28
CA GLY A 139 -8.20 -5.33 10.27
C GLY A 139 -7.96 -4.24 11.31
N ALA A 140 -9.00 -3.50 11.69
CA ALA A 140 -8.94 -2.49 12.74
C ALA A 140 -10.21 -2.50 13.60
N MET A 141 -10.11 -2.00 14.83
CA MET A 141 -11.24 -1.72 15.71
C MET A 141 -11.54 -0.22 15.73
N THR A 142 -12.82 0.12 15.70
CA THR A 142 -13.38 1.47 15.94
C THR A 142 -14.34 1.44 17.14
N SER A 143 -14.89 2.59 17.51
CA SER A 143 -15.91 2.70 18.57
C SER A 143 -17.23 1.98 18.25
N PHE A 144 -17.51 1.72 16.96
CA PHE A 144 -18.73 1.07 16.51
C PHE A 144 -18.52 -0.38 16.04
N GLY A 145 -17.30 -0.90 16.13
CA GLY A 145 -17.00 -2.31 15.89
C GLY A 145 -15.75 -2.56 15.04
N PRO A 146 -15.55 -3.81 14.60
CA PRO A 146 -14.46 -4.17 13.70
C PRO A 146 -14.70 -3.63 12.28
N VAL A 147 -13.63 -3.20 11.63
CA VAL A 147 -13.61 -2.72 10.24
C VAL A 147 -12.41 -3.30 9.48
N VAL A 148 -12.51 -3.29 8.15
CA VAL A 148 -11.41 -3.57 7.24
C VAL A 148 -10.97 -2.27 6.60
N VAL A 149 -9.67 -2.00 6.61
CA VAL A 149 -9.06 -0.79 6.02
C VAL A 149 -8.22 -1.21 4.82
N LYS A 150 -8.62 -0.79 3.62
CA LYS A 150 -7.91 -1.04 2.36
C LYS A 150 -7.29 0.26 1.83
N PHE A 151 -5.99 0.25 1.55
CA PHE A 151 -5.31 1.36 0.88
C PHE A 151 -5.23 1.09 -0.62
N ALA A 152 -5.95 1.88 -1.40
CA ALA A 152 -5.97 1.83 -2.86
C ALA A 152 -5.32 3.10 -3.45
N LYS A 153 -5.18 3.17 -4.77
CA LYS A 153 -4.74 4.41 -5.46
C LYS A 153 -5.90 5.24 -5.98
N GLN A 154 -7.03 4.60 -6.23
CA GLN A 154 -8.26 5.19 -6.74
C GLN A 154 -9.41 4.37 -6.18
N TYR A 155 -10.47 5.03 -5.74
CA TYR A 155 -11.74 4.40 -5.38
C TYR A 155 -12.86 5.27 -5.96
N LEU A 156 -13.84 4.67 -6.62
CA LEU A 156 -14.96 5.44 -7.17
C LEU A 156 -15.92 5.83 -6.04
N LYS A 157 -16.18 7.13 -5.91
CA LYS A 157 -17.10 7.73 -4.92
C LYS A 157 -18.56 7.28 -5.05
N PHE A 158 -18.93 6.64 -6.16
CA PHE A 158 -20.33 6.36 -6.52
C PHE A 158 -20.93 5.11 -5.89
N MET A 159 -20.14 4.30 -5.17
CA MET A 159 -20.63 3.02 -4.65
C MET A 159 -20.96 3.15 -3.16
N ASN A 160 -22.25 3.17 -2.81
CA ASN A 160 -22.74 3.01 -1.42
C ASN A 160 -22.48 1.62 -0.81
N PHE A 161 -21.61 0.83 -1.43
CA PHE A 161 -21.20 -0.50 -0.97
C PHE A 161 -19.75 -0.41 -0.46
N ALA A 162 -19.63 0.27 0.69
CA ALA A 162 -18.51 0.23 1.62
C ALA A 162 -17.19 0.98 1.32
N PRO A 163 -17.16 2.15 0.66
CA PRO A 163 -16.17 3.19 0.92
C PRO A 163 -16.74 4.24 1.84
N ILE A 164 -16.12 4.36 3.01
CA ILE A 164 -16.60 5.27 4.01
C ILE A 164 -16.05 6.72 3.83
N GLN A 165 -14.79 6.94 3.43
CA GLN A 165 -14.29 8.26 3.00
C GLN A 165 -12.82 8.23 2.53
N ASP A 166 -12.42 9.24 1.73
CA ASP A 166 -11.04 9.50 1.29
C ASP A 166 -10.15 10.05 2.43
N LEU A 167 -9.01 9.38 2.71
CA LEU A 167 -7.83 9.99 3.33
C LEU A 167 -6.97 10.69 2.25
N PRO A 168 -5.99 11.55 2.60
CA PRO A 168 -5.08 12.22 1.65
C PRO A 168 -4.27 11.27 0.73
N GLN A 169 -4.35 9.96 0.96
CA GLN A 169 -4.03 8.90 0.01
C GLN A 169 -5.26 7.98 -0.04
N SER A 170 -5.72 7.60 -1.24
CA SER A 170 -6.98 6.89 -1.52
C SER A 170 -7.23 5.63 -0.66
N CYS A 171 -7.67 5.84 0.58
CA CYS A 171 -7.99 4.79 1.55
C CYS A 171 -9.49 4.55 1.54
N CYS A 172 -9.90 3.30 1.64
CA CYS A 172 -11.27 2.87 1.75
C CYS A 172 -11.44 2.08 3.05
N ILE A 173 -12.38 2.49 3.89
CA ILE A 173 -12.79 1.72 5.07
C ILE A 173 -14.07 0.98 4.72
N MET A 174 -14.01 -0.33 4.93
CA MET A 174 -15.07 -1.28 4.66
C MET A 174 -15.59 -1.87 5.97
N LYS A 175 -16.87 -2.21 6.01
CA LYS A 175 -17.43 -2.98 7.13
C LYS A 175 -16.72 -4.34 7.20
N TYR A 176 -16.37 -4.77 8.41
CA TYR A 176 -15.91 -6.14 8.62
C TYR A 176 -17.10 -7.09 8.48
N PHE A 177 -16.99 -8.08 7.61
CA PHE A 177 -17.95 -9.16 7.49
C PHE A 177 -17.33 -10.43 8.06
N GLN A 178 -18.07 -11.14 8.92
CA GLN A 178 -17.71 -12.51 9.22
C GLN A 178 -18.03 -13.34 7.98
N VAL A 179 -16.99 -13.92 7.39
CA VAL A 179 -17.10 -14.74 6.18
C VAL A 179 -16.73 -16.16 6.52
N ASP A 180 -17.62 -17.10 6.19
CA ASP A 180 -17.26 -18.51 6.10
C ASP A 180 -16.63 -18.74 4.72
N GLY A 181 -15.36 -19.16 4.71
CA GLY A 181 -14.55 -19.34 3.49
C GLY A 181 -15.04 -20.44 2.53
N TYR A 182 -16.14 -21.10 2.87
CA TYR A 182 -16.87 -22.03 2.03
C TYR A 182 -18.34 -21.69 2.15
N LEU A 183 -18.94 -21.05 1.14
CA LEU A 183 -20.40 -21.07 0.95
C LEU A 183 -20.80 -20.48 -0.41
N LEU A 184 -20.24 -21.06 -1.48
CA LEU A 184 -21.03 -21.35 -2.68
C LEU A 184 -21.51 -22.81 -2.67
N SER A 185 -21.35 -23.54 -1.57
CA SER A 185 -22.08 -24.80 -1.37
C SER A 185 -23.54 -24.51 -1.04
N TRP A 186 -24.32 -24.36 -2.12
CA TRP A 186 -25.75 -24.64 -2.18
C TRP A 186 -26.65 -23.87 -1.21
N LYS A 187 -27.15 -22.71 -1.68
CA LYS A 187 -28.60 -22.42 -1.71
C LYS A 187 -28.88 -21.11 -2.47
N SER A 188 -29.65 -21.25 -3.55
CA SER A 188 -30.44 -20.22 -4.25
C SER A 188 -29.82 -19.56 -5.48
N CYS A 189 -30.04 -20.18 -6.64
CA CYS A 189 -29.93 -19.57 -7.99
C CYS A 189 -30.67 -18.22 -8.12
N ASN A 190 -31.60 -17.91 -7.21
CA ASN A 190 -32.34 -16.65 -7.17
C ASN A 190 -31.49 -15.45 -6.69
N LEU A 191 -30.42 -15.65 -5.92
CA LEU A 191 -29.62 -14.53 -5.39
C LEU A 191 -28.58 -13.99 -6.37
N LEU A 192 -28.05 -14.82 -7.27
CA LEU A 192 -27.18 -14.37 -8.36
C LEU A 192 -27.94 -13.44 -9.34
N GLN A 193 -29.28 -13.45 -9.36
CA GLN A 193 -30.07 -12.44 -10.08
C GLN A 193 -29.91 -11.03 -9.49
N SER A 194 -29.64 -10.91 -8.18
CA SER A 194 -29.34 -9.62 -7.54
C SER A 194 -27.98 -9.06 -7.92
N LEU A 195 -27.08 -9.88 -8.46
CA LEU A 195 -25.78 -9.47 -9.01
C LEU A 195 -25.86 -8.98 -10.47
N ARG A 196 -27.02 -9.13 -11.13
CA ARG A 196 -27.18 -8.55 -12.47
C ARG A 196 -27.03 -7.03 -12.35
N PRO A 197 -26.22 -6.39 -13.22
CA PRO A 197 -25.95 -4.97 -13.15
C PRO A 197 -27.26 -4.19 -13.03
N GLN A 198 -27.46 -3.50 -11.90
CA GLN A 198 -28.61 -2.63 -11.73
C GLN A 198 -28.24 -1.25 -12.28
N SER A 199 -29.03 -0.79 -13.26
CA SER A 199 -28.98 0.58 -13.74
C SER A 199 -29.49 1.51 -12.64
N THR A 200 -28.61 2.30 -12.03
CA THR A 200 -29.01 3.38 -11.13
C THR A 200 -28.77 4.72 -11.81
N HIS A 201 -29.79 5.59 -11.79
CA HIS A 201 -29.68 7.02 -12.16
C HIS A 201 -28.95 7.32 -13.49
N ASN A 202 -29.52 6.87 -14.63
CA ASN A 202 -29.09 7.22 -15.99
C ASN A 202 -27.68 6.78 -16.44
N GLN A 203 -26.90 6.04 -15.63
CA GLN A 203 -25.63 5.49 -16.06
C GLN A 203 -25.52 4.01 -15.69
N SER A 204 -25.02 3.21 -16.64
CA SER A 204 -24.77 1.79 -16.42
C SER A 204 -23.40 1.60 -15.80
N PHE A 205 -23.33 0.97 -14.64
CA PHE A 205 -22.09 0.73 -13.90
C PHE A 205 -21.57 -0.69 -14.17
N VAL A 206 -20.25 -0.82 -14.27
CA VAL A 206 -19.54 -2.08 -14.49
C VAL A 206 -18.50 -2.25 -13.38
N HIS A 207 -18.50 -3.39 -12.70
CA HIS A 207 -17.48 -3.75 -11.71
C HIS A 207 -16.14 -4.05 -12.39
N GLY A 208 -16.18 -4.69 -13.55
CA GLY A 208 -15.01 -4.96 -14.40
C GLY A 208 -14.19 -6.19 -13.96
N ASP A 209 -14.35 -6.63 -12.71
CA ASP A 209 -13.60 -7.74 -12.13
C ASP A 209 -14.47 -8.64 -11.24
N LEU A 210 -15.68 -8.98 -11.71
CA LEU A 210 -16.69 -9.70 -10.94
C LEU A 210 -16.41 -11.22 -10.80
N ARG A 211 -15.19 -11.59 -10.44
CA ARG A 211 -14.77 -12.98 -10.25
C ARG A 211 -15.29 -13.54 -8.93
N GLU A 212 -15.31 -14.87 -8.81
CA GLU A 212 -15.72 -15.59 -7.59
C GLU A 212 -15.02 -15.08 -6.33
N VAL A 213 -13.73 -14.77 -6.43
CA VAL A 213 -12.92 -14.25 -5.32
C VAL A 213 -13.37 -12.87 -4.81
N ASN A 214 -14.15 -12.15 -5.61
CA ASN A 214 -14.68 -10.81 -5.31
C ASN A 214 -16.15 -10.85 -4.87
N ILE A 215 -16.67 -12.04 -4.56
CA ILE A 215 -18.04 -12.28 -4.09
C ILE A 215 -17.96 -12.94 -2.71
N MET A 216 -18.65 -12.34 -1.75
CA MET A 216 -18.70 -12.82 -0.37
C MET A 216 -20.14 -13.06 0.10
N TRP A 217 -20.29 -13.94 1.09
CA TRP A 217 -21.53 -14.15 1.82
C TRP A 217 -21.46 -13.44 3.17
N ASP A 218 -22.33 -12.44 3.36
CA ASP A 218 -22.54 -11.76 4.65
C ASP A 218 -23.47 -12.64 5.49
N THR A 219 -22.89 -13.43 6.40
CA THR A 219 -23.64 -14.38 7.25
C THR A 219 -24.66 -13.67 8.14
N ASP A 220 -24.32 -12.47 8.61
CA ASP A 220 -25.14 -11.71 9.56
C ASP A 220 -26.44 -11.23 8.90
N ASN A 221 -26.36 -10.79 7.65
CA ASN A 221 -27.50 -10.25 6.90
C ASN A 221 -28.05 -11.22 5.85
N SER A 222 -27.48 -12.42 5.75
CA SER A 222 -27.86 -13.47 4.79
C SER A 222 -27.97 -12.94 3.35
N ARG A 223 -26.92 -12.25 2.88
CA ARG A 223 -26.89 -11.63 1.54
C ARG A 223 -25.55 -11.78 0.86
N VAL A 224 -25.55 -11.70 -0.47
CA VAL A 224 -24.33 -11.59 -1.25
C VAL A 224 -23.79 -10.17 -1.17
N VAL A 225 -22.48 -10.04 -0.98
CA VAL A 225 -21.75 -8.77 -0.97
C VAL A 225 -20.64 -8.85 -2.00
N LEU A 226 -20.58 -7.84 -2.87
CA LEU A 226 -19.46 -7.65 -3.79
C LEU A 226 -18.35 -6.89 -3.09
N ILE A 227 -17.12 -7.33 -3.27
CA ILE A 227 -15.91 -6.70 -2.74
C ILE A 227 -14.94 -6.39 -3.87
N ASP A 228 -13.89 -5.63 -3.55
CA ASP A 228 -12.78 -5.35 -4.46
C ASP A 228 -13.15 -4.54 -5.72
N PHE A 229 -13.60 -3.30 -5.50
CA PHE A 229 -13.89 -2.33 -6.55
C PHE A 229 -12.65 -1.56 -7.01
N ASP A 230 -11.59 -2.27 -7.40
CA ASP A 230 -10.38 -1.62 -7.95
C ASP A 230 -10.53 -1.25 -9.43
N TRP A 231 -11.37 -1.95 -10.20
CA TRP A 231 -11.60 -1.71 -11.65
C TRP A 231 -12.99 -1.21 -12.06
N PRO A 232 -13.83 -0.65 -11.16
CA PRO A 232 -15.16 -0.25 -11.53
C PRO A 232 -15.13 0.93 -12.50
N GLY A 233 -16.22 1.12 -13.22
CA GLY A 233 -16.38 2.26 -14.09
C GLY A 233 -17.73 2.36 -14.77
N ILE A 234 -17.90 3.43 -15.54
CA ILE A 234 -19.09 3.67 -16.34
C ILE A 234 -18.99 2.86 -17.63
N HIS A 235 -20.07 2.14 -17.96
CA HIS A 235 -20.23 1.37 -19.19
C HIS A 235 -19.87 2.20 -20.43
N ASN A 236 -19.04 1.63 -21.29
CA ASN A 236 -18.58 2.22 -22.56
C ASN A 236 -17.78 3.54 -22.43
N GLU A 237 -17.53 4.02 -21.22
CA GLU A 237 -16.74 5.23 -20.96
C GLU A 237 -15.42 4.90 -20.31
N SER A 238 -15.45 4.15 -19.21
CA SER A 238 -14.26 3.73 -18.46
C SER A 238 -13.55 2.58 -19.17
N THR A 239 -12.25 2.41 -18.89
CA THR A 239 -11.41 1.39 -19.53
C THR A 239 -10.77 0.47 -18.51
N TYR A 240 -10.52 -0.77 -18.91
CA TYR A 240 -9.63 -1.68 -18.20
C TYR A 240 -8.23 -1.08 -18.02
N PRO A 241 -7.49 -1.49 -16.97
CA PRO A 241 -6.14 -1.01 -16.71
C PRO A 241 -5.18 -1.41 -17.84
N GLU A 242 -4.03 -0.74 -17.85
CA GLU A 242 -2.96 -0.97 -18.83
C GLU A 242 -2.38 -2.39 -18.77
N PHE A 243 -2.44 -3.04 -17.61
CA PHE A 243 -1.88 -4.38 -17.41
C PHE A 243 -2.91 -5.31 -16.78
N MET A 244 -3.55 -6.14 -17.60
CA MET A 244 -4.41 -7.23 -17.15
C MET A 244 -3.62 -8.55 -17.10
N ASN A 245 -3.91 -9.39 -16.10
CA ASN A 245 -3.27 -10.69 -15.98
C ASN A 245 -3.69 -11.63 -17.12
N SER A 246 -2.76 -12.04 -17.97
CA SER A 246 -3.02 -12.91 -19.13
C SER A 246 -3.35 -14.35 -18.78
N ASN A 247 -3.10 -14.79 -17.54
CA ASN A 247 -3.44 -16.14 -17.07
C ASN A 247 -4.93 -16.28 -16.72
N ILE A 248 -5.69 -15.18 -16.69
CA ILE A 248 -7.13 -15.19 -16.45
C ILE A 248 -7.84 -15.21 -17.81
N GLN A 249 -8.81 -16.12 -17.95
CA GLN A 249 -9.70 -16.14 -19.11
C GLN A 249 -10.75 -15.02 -18.97
N TRP A 250 -10.40 -13.82 -19.43
CA TRP A 250 -11.28 -12.65 -19.39
C TRP A 250 -12.49 -12.78 -20.33
N PRO A 251 -13.59 -12.06 -20.05
CA PRO A 251 -14.73 -11.98 -20.95
C PRO A 251 -14.31 -11.58 -22.38
N PRO A 252 -14.99 -12.07 -23.43
CA PRO A 252 -14.74 -11.62 -24.80
C PRO A 252 -14.82 -10.09 -24.91
N GLY A 253 -13.78 -9.46 -25.46
CA GLY A 253 -13.70 -8.00 -25.58
C GLY A 253 -13.04 -7.29 -24.39
N ALA A 254 -12.98 -7.92 -23.22
CA ALA A 254 -12.26 -7.39 -22.06
C ALA A 254 -10.75 -7.57 -22.24
N ARG A 255 -10.06 -6.47 -22.60
CA ARG A 255 -8.60 -6.43 -22.78
C ARG A 255 -8.05 -5.13 -22.20
N THR A 256 -6.73 -5.13 -21.99
CA THR A 256 -5.96 -3.93 -21.63
C THR A 256 -6.43 -2.70 -22.42
N ASN A 257 -6.70 -1.60 -21.70
CA ASN A 257 -7.13 -0.31 -22.24
C ASN A 257 -8.44 -0.34 -23.07
N GLN A 258 -9.19 -1.44 -23.09
CA GLN A 258 -10.49 -1.50 -23.75
C GLN A 258 -11.61 -1.05 -22.81
N LYS A 259 -12.76 -0.68 -23.39
CA LYS A 259 -13.92 -0.21 -22.63
C LYS A 259 -14.46 -1.27 -21.68
N LEU A 260 -14.88 -0.84 -20.51
CA LEU A 260 -15.70 -1.63 -19.59
C LEU A 260 -17.12 -1.74 -20.15
N LEU A 261 -17.62 -2.95 -20.31
CA LEU A 261 -18.94 -3.25 -20.87
C LEU A 261 -19.75 -4.06 -19.85
N MET A 262 -21.07 -3.89 -19.80
CA MET A 262 -21.91 -4.60 -18.82
C MET A 262 -21.92 -6.11 -19.08
N GLU A 263 -21.78 -6.45 -20.35
CA GLU A 263 -21.63 -7.80 -20.89
C GLU A 263 -20.46 -8.54 -20.24
N HIS A 264 -19.43 -7.83 -19.78
CA HIS A 264 -18.29 -8.43 -19.08
C HIS A 264 -18.68 -8.92 -17.68
N ASP A 265 -19.46 -8.16 -16.92
CA ASP A 265 -19.97 -8.61 -15.62
C ASP A 265 -21.01 -9.73 -15.79
N VAL A 266 -21.88 -9.62 -16.81
CA VAL A 266 -22.84 -10.69 -17.16
C VAL A 266 -22.11 -11.99 -17.51
N TYR A 267 -21.01 -11.91 -18.26
CA TYR A 267 -20.17 -13.07 -18.55
C TYR A 267 -19.66 -13.75 -17.27
N TRP A 268 -19.16 -12.96 -16.31
CA TRP A 268 -18.69 -13.51 -15.04
C TRP A 268 -19.80 -14.17 -14.23
N VAL A 269 -20.97 -13.53 -14.16
CA VAL A 269 -22.14 -14.11 -13.50
C VAL A 269 -22.54 -15.44 -14.15
N ASN A 270 -22.57 -15.52 -15.49
CA ASN A 270 -22.88 -16.75 -16.20
C ASN A 270 -21.83 -17.85 -15.94
N LYS A 271 -20.54 -17.50 -15.95
CA LYS A 271 -19.43 -18.41 -15.59
C LYS A 271 -19.57 -18.98 -14.17
N LEU A 272 -20.12 -18.22 -13.22
CA LEU A 272 -20.39 -18.71 -11.88
C LEU A 272 -21.53 -19.73 -11.90
N PHE A 273 -22.61 -19.47 -12.65
CA PHE A 273 -23.71 -20.41 -12.81
C PHE A 273 -23.29 -21.73 -13.46
N GLU A 274 -22.35 -21.72 -14.42
CA GLU A 274 -21.83 -22.95 -15.06
C GLU A 274 -21.09 -23.90 -14.10
N LYS A 275 -20.65 -23.42 -12.93
CA LYS A 275 -19.97 -24.26 -11.93
C LYS A 275 -20.94 -25.06 -11.05
N PHE A 276 -22.24 -24.78 -11.12
CA PHE A 276 -23.31 -25.45 -10.35
C PHE A 276 -24.20 -26.30 -11.27
#